data_AF-A0A3Q9S6C4-F1
#
_entry.id   AF-A0A3Q9S6C4-F1
#
_cell.length_a   1.000
_cell.length_b   1.000
_cell.length_c   1.000
_cell.angle_alpha   90.00
_cell.angle_beta   90.00
_cell.angle_gamma   90.00
#
_symmetry.space_group_name_H-M   'P 1'
#
loop_
_entity.id
_entity.type
_entity.pdbx_description
1 polymer ?
#
loop_
_entity_poly.entity_id
_entity_poly.type
_entity_poly.pdbx_seq_one_letter_code
_entity_poly.pdbx_strand_id
1 'polypeptide(L)'
;MKKIDEAIGRIRTLECPTGDLENRVTEILEDYGVADRSKINVNRDEYFDKDEAQAYRVQILNQEHPIMVLAKSGYDDYVAKVTDVY
;
A
#
# COMPACT_ATOMS: atom_id res chain seq x y z
N MET A 1 -17.38 11.25 0.89
CA MET A 1 -16.43 10.18 0.54
C MET A 1 -15.77 9.74 1.82
N LYS A 2 -15.54 8.43 2.02
CA LYS A 2 -14.84 7.98 3.24
C LYS A 2 -13.36 8.33 3.06
N LYS A 3 -12.69 8.83 4.10
CA LYS A 3 -11.26 9.20 4.08
C LYS A 3 -10.36 8.08 3.51
N ILE A 4 -10.76 6.83 3.75
CA ILE A 4 -10.10 5.63 3.22
C ILE A 4 -10.14 5.54 1.69
N ASP A 5 -11.24 5.94 1.05
CA ASP A 5 -11.38 5.90 -0.41
C ASP A 5 -10.41 6.90 -1.08
N GLU A 6 -10.23 8.07 -0.45
CA GLU A 6 -9.29 9.10 -0.89
C GLU A 6 -7.83 8.66 -0.70
N ALA A 7 -7.52 8.04 0.44
CA ALA A 7 -6.20 7.46 0.70
C ALA A 7 -5.86 6.34 -0.29
N ILE A 8 -6.81 5.44 -0.58
CA ILE A 8 -6.66 4.39 -1.60
C ILE A 8 -6.39 5.02 -2.98
N GLY A 9 -7.12 6.08 -3.34
CA GLY A 9 -6.87 6.82 -4.58
C GLY A 9 -5.45 7.38 -4.66
N ARG A 10 -4.91 7.89 -3.54
CA ARG A 10 -3.54 8.37 -3.48
C ARG A 10 -2.51 7.24 -3.56
N ILE A 11 -2.74 6.11 -2.89
CA ILE A 11 -1.85 4.93 -2.95
C ILE A 11 -1.79 4.37 -4.38
N ARG A 12 -2.90 4.33 -5.12
CA ARG A 12 -2.93 3.87 -6.52
C ARG A 12 -2.03 4.66 -7.47
N THR A 13 -1.70 5.90 -7.12
CA THR A 13 -0.81 6.77 -7.91
C THR A 13 0.59 6.87 -7.30
N LEU A 14 0.90 6.01 -6.32
CA LEU A 14 2.19 6.00 -5.65
C LEU A 14 3.26 5.37 -6.54
N GLU A 15 4.34 6.12 -6.69
CA GLU A 15 5.64 5.66 -7.17
C GLU A 15 6.67 6.02 -6.10
N CYS A 16 7.42 5.04 -5.62
CA CYS A 16 8.41 5.24 -4.56
C CYS A 16 9.57 4.24 -4.72
N PRO A 17 10.70 4.41 -4.01
CA PRO A 17 11.75 3.40 -4.03
C PRO A 17 11.24 2.02 -3.62
N THR A 18 11.78 0.96 -4.23
CA THR A 18 11.31 -0.44 -4.06
C THR A 18 11.36 -0.94 -2.61
N GLY A 19 12.14 -0.29 -1.73
CA GLY A 19 12.20 -0.59 -0.29
C GLY A 19 11.41 0.35 0.63
N ASP A 20 10.72 1.35 0.08
CA ASP A 20 10.04 2.40 0.85
C ASP A 20 8.50 2.29 0.79
N LEU A 21 7.96 1.33 0.04
CA LEU A 21 6.52 1.19 -0.19
C LEU A 21 5.72 1.08 1.11
N GLU A 22 6.18 0.27 2.06
CA GLU A 22 5.53 0.05 3.35
C GLU A 22 5.40 1.34 4.16
N ASN A 23 6.48 2.12 4.21
CA ASN A 23 6.52 3.39 4.91
C ASN A 23 5.63 4.43 4.21
N ARG A 24 5.68 4.51 2.88
CA ARG A 24 4.86 5.48 2.11
C ARG A 24 3.37 5.19 2.17
N VAL A 25 2.98 3.92 2.13
CA VAL A 25 1.57 3.52 2.33
C VAL A 25 1.11 3.88 3.74
N THR A 26 1.94 3.66 4.75
CA THR A 26 1.65 4.05 6.14
C THR A 26 1.48 5.56 6.30
N GLU A 27 2.41 6.35 5.72
CA GLU A 27 2.34 7.82 5.72
C GLU A 27 1.04 8.32 5.08
N ILE A 28 0.64 7.80 3.92
CA ILE A 28 -0.59 8.22 3.25
C ILE A 28 -1.83 7.92 4.10
N LEU A 29 -1.90 6.76 4.73
CA LEU A 29 -3.05 6.40 5.58
C LEU A 29 -3.13 7.27 6.83
N GLU A 30 -1.99 7.65 7.41
CA GLU A 30 -1.91 8.57 8.53
C GLU A 30 -2.28 10.01 8.12
N ASP A 31 -1.76 10.52 7.01
CA ASP A 31 -2.00 11.87 6.49
C ASP A 31 -3.48 12.12 6.17
N TYR A 32 -4.17 11.12 5.63
CA TYR A 32 -5.60 11.19 5.35
C TYR A 32 -6.45 10.95 6.61
N GLY A 33 -5.83 10.64 7.75
CA GLY A 33 -6.49 10.40 9.03
C GLY A 33 -7.33 9.13 9.04
N VAL A 34 -6.87 8.08 8.32
CA VAL A 34 -7.49 6.75 8.32
C VAL A 34 -7.16 6.03 9.63
N ALA A 35 -5.89 6.02 10.03
CA ALA A 35 -5.43 5.45 11.29
C ALA A 35 -4.06 6.04 11.69
N ASP A 36 -3.73 6.00 12.98
CA ASP A 36 -2.38 6.29 13.47
C ASP A 36 -1.38 5.26 12.93
N ARG A 37 -0.14 5.66 12.62
CA ARG A 37 0.92 4.73 12.16
C ARG A 37 1.13 3.51 13.06
N SER A 38 0.91 3.67 14.37
CA SER A 38 1.05 2.58 15.36
C SER A 38 0.02 1.46 15.20
N LYS A 39 -1.05 1.72 14.44
CA LYS A 39 -2.16 0.79 14.19
C LYS A 39 -2.14 0.23 12.77
N ILE A 40 -1.19 0.66 11.94
CA ILE A 40 -1.04 0.25 10.55
C ILE A 40 0.13 -0.73 10.48
N ASN A 41 -0.09 -1.88 9.87
CA ASN A 41 0.94 -2.86 9.61
C ASN A 41 0.91 -3.22 8.12
N VAL A 42 2.00 -2.96 7.41
CA VAL A 42 2.14 -3.29 5.98
C VAL A 42 3.16 -4.40 5.87
N ASN A 43 2.76 -5.56 5.36
CA ASN A 43 3.67 -6.69 5.18
C ASN A 43 3.58 -7.22 3.76
N ARG A 44 4.71 -7.70 3.25
CA ARG A 44 4.76 -8.51 2.04
C ARG A 44 3.92 -9.77 2.18
N ASP A 45 3.08 -10.05 1.19
CA ASP A 45 2.23 -11.25 1.14
C ASP A 45 2.39 -11.94 -0.22
N GLU A 46 3.46 -12.73 -0.36
CA GLU A 46 3.85 -13.40 -1.61
C GLU A 46 2.76 -14.34 -2.17
N TYR A 47 1.85 -14.82 -1.32
CA TYR A 47 0.73 -15.66 -1.75
C TYR A 47 -0.21 -14.94 -2.73
N PHE A 48 -0.27 -13.61 -2.67
CA PHE A 48 -1.12 -12.78 -3.54
C PHE A 48 -0.35 -12.13 -4.70
N ASP A 49 0.90 -12.52 -4.92
CA ASP A 49 1.64 -12.05 -6.09
C ASP A 49 0.95 -12.42 -7.38
N LYS A 50 0.94 -11.48 -8.32
CA LYS A 50 0.23 -11.66 -9.57
C LYS A 50 0.85 -10.84 -10.68
N ASP A 51 0.95 -11.44 -11.86
CA ASP A 51 1.35 -10.75 -13.09
C ASP A 51 2.66 -9.96 -12.92
N GLU A 52 3.67 -10.52 -12.23
CA GLU A 52 4.97 -9.88 -11.90
C GLU A 52 4.88 -8.74 -10.87
N ALA A 53 3.71 -8.47 -10.29
CA ALA A 53 3.53 -7.53 -9.20
C ALA A 53 3.68 -8.22 -7.83
N GLN A 54 4.33 -7.50 -6.92
CA GLN A 54 4.50 -7.83 -5.53
C GLN A 54 3.29 -7.35 -4.72
N ALA A 55 2.67 -8.25 -3.96
CA ALA A 55 1.56 -7.93 -3.07
C ALA A 55 1.99 -7.53 -1.65
N TYR A 56 1.35 -6.50 -1.13
CA TYR A 56 1.51 -6.02 0.23
C TYR A 56 0.14 -5.97 0.90
N ARG A 57 0.03 -6.63 2.05
CA ARG A 57 -1.17 -6.63 2.88
C ARG A 57 -1.05 -5.53 3.92
N VAL A 58 -1.97 -4.57 3.86
CA VAL A 58 -2.11 -3.50 4.84
C VAL A 58 -3.20 -3.91 5.84
N GLN A 59 -2.81 -4.11 7.08
CA GLN A 59 -3.71 -4.37 8.20
C GLN A 59 -3.84 -3.12 9.06
N ILE A 60 -5.07 -2.71 9.33
CA ILE A 60 -5.38 -1.61 10.22
C ILE A 60 -6.10 -2.17 11.44
N LEU A 61 -5.60 -1.87 12.64
CA LEU A 61 -6.21 -2.34 13.88
C LEU A 61 -7.69 -1.89 13.96
N ASN A 62 -8.58 -2.84 14.25
CA ASN A 62 -10.04 -2.66 14.28
C ASN A 62 -10.72 -2.44 12.91
N GLN A 63 -10.05 -2.74 11.79
CA GLN A 63 -10.73 -2.99 10.52
C GLN A 63 -10.83 -4.49 10.24
N GLU A 64 -12.01 -4.94 9.79
CA GLU A 64 -12.26 -6.34 9.43
C GLU A 64 -11.56 -6.76 8.13
N HIS A 65 -11.40 -5.83 7.19
CA HIS A 65 -10.84 -6.13 5.87
C HIS A 65 -9.50 -5.43 5.66
N PRO A 66 -8.43 -6.18 5.36
CA PRO A 66 -7.16 -5.60 4.98
C PRO A 66 -7.26 -4.94 3.60
N ILE A 67 -6.39 -3.98 3.33
CA ILE A 67 -6.21 -3.41 2.00
C ILE A 67 -5.06 -4.15 1.33
N MET A 68 -5.26 -4.61 0.11
CA MET A 68 -4.22 -5.21 -0.71
C MET A 68 -3.62 -4.17 -1.63
N VAL A 69 -2.29 -4.09 -1.69
CA VAL A 69 -1.55 -3.21 -2.60
C VAL A 69 -0.67 -4.07 -3.49
N LEU A 70 -0.84 -3.97 -4.80
CA LEU A 70 0.02 -4.61 -5.80
C LEU A 70 0.99 -3.57 -6.35
N ALA A 71 2.28 -3.85 -6.32
CA ALA A 71 3.31 -2.97 -6.85
C ALA A 71 4.30 -3.73 -7.73
N LYS A 72 4.66 -3.13 -8.87
CA LYS A 72 5.73 -3.64 -9.74
C LYS A 72 6.99 -2.82 -9.54
N SER A 73 8.14 -3.48 -9.49
CA SER A 73 9.40 -2.78 -9.66
C SER A 73 9.50 -2.27 -11.11
N GLY A 74 9.92 -1.02 -11.26
CA GLY A 74 10.14 -0.36 -12.54
C GLY A 74 11.36 -0.94 -13.25
N TYR A 75 11.59 -0.50 -14.48
CA TYR A 75 12.59 -1.08 -15.40
C TYR A 75 14.03 -1.12 -14.85
N ASP A 76 14.35 -0.25 -13.87
CA ASP A 76 15.65 -0.19 -13.21
C ASP A 76 15.65 -0.80 -11.79
N ASP A 77 14.56 -1.46 -11.36
CA ASP A 77 14.32 -1.99 -10.00
C ASP A 77 14.43 -0.97 -8.84
N TYR A 78 14.65 0.31 -9.15
CA TYR A 78 14.78 1.39 -8.18
C TYR A 78 13.46 2.02 -7.74
N VAL A 79 12.37 1.82 -8.49
CA VAL A 79 11.06 2.44 -8.21
C VAL A 79 9.97 1.39 -8.25
N ALA A 80 9.24 1.21 -7.16
CA ALA A 80 7.98 0.47 -7.13
C ALA A 80 6.83 1.38 -7.56
N LYS A 81 6.02 0.92 -8.51
CA LYS A 81 4.78 1.55 -8.96
C LYS A 81 3.59 0.70 -8.53
N VAL A 82 2.64 1.32 -7.83
CA VAL A 82 1.39 0.64 -7.48
C VAL A 82 0.56 0.41 -8.75
N THR A 83 0.17 -0.85 -8.98
CA THR A 83 -0.63 -1.27 -10.13
C THR A 83 -2.09 -1.52 -9.75
N ASP A 84 -2.38 -1.89 -8.50
CA ASP A 84 -3.74 -2.07 -8.02
C ASP A 84 -3.84 -1.91 -6.49
N VAL A 85 -5.03 -1.53 -6.02
CA VAL A 85 -5.36 -1.44 -4.59
C VAL A 85 -6.84 -1.81 -4.38
N TYR A 86 -7.14 -2.80 -3.53
CA TYR A 86 -8.51 -3.24 -3.23
C TYR A 86 -8.68 -3.80 -1.81
#